data_AF-A0A383A041-F1
#
_entry.id   AF-A0A383A041-F1
#
_cell.length_a   1.000
_cell.length_b   1.000
_cell.length_c   1.000
_cell.angle_alpha   90.00
_cell.angle_beta   90.00
_cell.angle_gamma   90.00
#
_symmetry.space_group_name_H-M   'P 1'
#
loop_
_entity.id
_entity.type
_entity.pdbx_description
1 polymer ?
#
loop_
_entity_poly.entity_id
_entity_poly.type
_entity_poly.pdbx_seq_one_letter_code
_entity_poly.pdbx_strand_id
1 'polypeptide(L)' 'MLDPANKLDQKQDLFIADGKIVSLEKKPDDFNPDLVINAKDKIVLPGLVDLCARLREPGFEKKGNFDSELYAAN' A
#
# COMPACT_ATOMS: atom_id res chain seq x y z
N MET A 1 -8.78 9.49 8.48
CA MET A 1 -7.64 8.62 8.76
C MET A 1 -7.93 7.90 10.05
N LEU A 2 -7.83 6.57 10.03
CA LEU A 2 -7.98 5.75 11.21
C LEU A 2 -6.65 5.03 11.45
N ASP A 3 -5.95 5.41 12.50
CA ASP A 3 -4.70 4.79 12.94
C ASP A 3 -4.80 4.40 14.42
N PRO A 4 -5.16 3.12 14.70
CA PRO A 4 -5.29 2.62 16.06
C PRO A 4 -3.99 2.64 16.86
N ALA A 5 -2.83 2.51 16.20
CA ALA A 5 -1.53 2.47 16.88
C ALA A 5 -1.22 3.82 17.54
N ASN A 6 -1.61 4.92 16.88
CA ASN A 6 -1.44 6.28 17.37
C ASN A 6 -2.71 6.90 17.97
N LYS A 7 -3.79 6.10 18.17
CA LYS A 7 -5.11 6.54 18.67
C LYS A 7 -5.70 7.70 17.86
N LEU A 8 -5.50 7.70 16.54
CA LEU A 8 -5.94 8.76 15.66
C LEU A 8 -7.18 8.33 14.87
N ASP A 9 -8.28 9.04 15.06
CA ASP A 9 -9.52 8.88 14.28
C ASP A 9 -10.05 10.26 13.90
N GLN A 10 -9.48 10.82 12.83
CA GLN A 10 -9.77 12.18 12.39
C GLN A 10 -9.76 12.29 10.87
N LYS A 11 -10.61 13.16 10.31
CA LYS A 11 -10.57 13.52 8.88
C LYS A 11 -9.47 14.55 8.67
N GLN A 12 -8.40 14.15 8.00
CA GLN A 12 -7.22 14.98 7.76
C GLN A 12 -6.46 14.53 6.52
N ASP A 13 -5.62 15.42 6.01
CA ASP A 13 -4.67 15.12 4.94
C ASP A 13 -3.40 14.46 5.49
N LEU A 14 -2.77 13.66 4.63
CA LEU A 14 -1.54 12.93 4.91
C LEU A 14 -0.51 13.27 3.84
N PHE A 15 0.67 13.72 4.27
CA PHE A 15 1.77 14.09 3.38
C PHE A 15 2.89 13.07 3.53
N ILE A 16 3.30 12.46 2.42
CA ILE A 16 4.31 11.41 2.38
C ILE A 16 5.44 11.85 1.44
N ALA A 17 6.68 11.69 1.88
CA ALA A 17 7.88 11.82 1.04
C ALA A 17 8.86 10.70 1.39
N ASP A 18 9.56 10.15 0.39
CA ASP A 18 10.57 9.10 0.57
C ASP A 18 10.09 7.89 1.40
N GLY A 19 8.82 7.49 1.22
CA GLY A 19 8.20 6.39 1.95
C GLY A 19 7.93 6.66 3.43
N LYS A 20 8.08 7.91 3.89
CA LYS A 20 7.81 8.33 5.28
C LYS A 20 6.72 9.38 5.33
N ILE A 21 5.94 9.37 6.41
CA ILE A 21 4.96 10.41 6.71
C ILE A 21 5.74 11.65 7.15
N VAL A 22 5.68 12.72 6.37
CA VAL A 22 6.38 13.99 6.67
C VAL A 22 5.51 14.96 7.43
N SER A 23 4.19 14.89 7.26
CA SER A 23 3.25 15.72 8.01
C SER A 23 1.85 15.12 8.01
N LEU A 24 1.11 15.49 9.05
CA LEU A 24 -0.29 15.19 9.27
C LEU A 24 -1.03 16.53 9.30
N GLU A 25 -2.20 16.60 8.66
CA GLU A 25 -3.09 17.78 8.59
C GLU A 25 -2.55 18.96 7.76
N LYS A 26 -1.33 19.43 8.03
CA LYS A 26 -0.76 20.62 7.37
C LYS A 26 0.27 20.24 6.31
N LYS A 27 0.12 20.84 5.14
CA LYS A 27 1.12 20.76 4.07
C LYS A 27 2.43 21.42 4.52
N PRO A 28 3.58 20.72 4.46
CA PRO A 28 4.88 21.33 4.73
C PRO A 28 5.21 22.45 3.73
N ASP A 29 6.00 23.43 4.15
CA ASP A 29 6.53 24.46 3.26
C ASP A 29 7.39 23.79 2.16
N ASP A 30 7.28 24.26 0.92
CA ASP A 30 7.88 23.65 -0.28
C ASP A 30 7.51 22.20 -0.60
N PHE A 31 6.42 21.66 -0.02
CA PHE A 31 5.94 20.33 -0.41
C PHE A 31 5.31 20.34 -1.80
N ASN A 32 5.89 19.62 -2.77
CA ASN A 32 5.30 19.44 -4.08
C ASN A 32 5.01 17.94 -4.32
N PRO A 33 3.74 17.50 -4.24
CA PRO A 33 3.40 16.09 -4.38
C PRO A 33 3.57 15.62 -5.82
N ASP A 34 4.28 14.50 -6.02
CA ASP A 34 4.32 13.79 -7.31
C ASP A 34 2.97 13.14 -7.63
N LEU A 35 2.25 12.70 -6.59
CA LEU A 35 0.95 12.06 -6.68
C LEU A 35 0.00 12.62 -5.62
N VAL A 36 -1.22 12.95 -6.06
CA VAL A 36 -2.31 13.35 -5.17
C VAL A 36 -3.43 12.33 -5.27
N ILE A 37 -3.78 11.72 -4.15
CA ILE A 37 -4.89 10.76 -4.06
C ILE A 37 -6.05 11.42 -3.34
N ASN A 38 -7.19 11.55 -4.00
CA ASN A 38 -8.41 12.05 -3.37
C ASN A 38 -9.09 10.93 -2.58
N ALA A 39 -8.90 10.93 -1.25
CA ALA A 39 -9.51 9.98 -0.33
C ALA A 39 -10.83 10.48 0.29
N LYS A 40 -11.51 11.46 -0.32
CA LYS A 40 -12.79 11.96 0.18
C LYS A 40 -13.80 10.82 0.29
N ASP A 41 -14.46 10.75 1.44
CA ASP A 41 -15.44 9.71 1.80
C ASP A 41 -14.87 8.27 1.78
N LYS A 42 -13.54 8.12 1.83
CA LYS A 42 -12.83 6.86 2.00
C LYS A 42 -12.16 6.80 3.37
N ILE A 43 -11.90 5.59 3.85
CA ILE A 43 -11.11 5.36 5.06
C ILE A 43 -9.67 5.08 4.65
N VAL A 44 -8.74 5.87 5.17
CA VAL A 44 -7.29 5.64 5.06
C VAL A 44 -6.82 4.96 6.34
N LEU A 45 -6.18 3.80 6.18
CA LEU A 45 -5.64 2.95 7.25
C LEU A 45 -4.13 2.78 7.06
N PRO A 46 -3.35 2.57 8.14
CA PRO A 46 -2.01 2.01 8.03
C PRO A 46 -2.00 0.72 7.23
N GLY A 47 -0.86 0.40 6.61
CA GLY A 47 -0.67 -0.85 5.89
C GLY A 47 -1.05 -2.05 6.75
N LEU A 48 -1.92 -2.91 6.23
CA LEU A 48 -2.35 -4.12 6.93
C LEU A 48 -1.17 -5.10 7.01
N VAL A 49 -0.87 -5.57 8.22
CA VAL A 49 0.12 -6.63 8.44
C VAL A 49 -0.63 -7.93 8.72
N ASP A 50 -0.56 -8.87 7.78
CA ASP A 50 -1.14 -10.20 7.95
C ASP A 50 -0.10 -11.16 8.54
N LEU A 51 -0.31 -11.53 9.81
CA LEU A 51 0.53 -12.48 10.55
C LEU A 51 0.12 -13.95 10.33
N CYS A 52 -1.05 -14.17 9.74
CA CYS A 52 -1.64 -15.49 9.49
C CYS A 52 -1.75 -15.77 7.99
N ALA A 53 -0.94 -15.10 7.17
CA ALA A 53 -0.78 -15.42 5.77
C ALA A 53 -0.29 -16.87 5.67
N ARG A 54 -1.23 -17.81 5.51
CA ARG A 54 -0.91 -19.16 5.05
C ARG A 54 -0.52 -19.03 3.60
N LEU A 55 0.72 -18.60 3.38
CA LEU A 55 1.45 -18.85 2.16
C LEU A 55 1.49 -20.38 2.07
N ARG A 56 0.56 -20.95 1.32
CA ARG A 56 0.64 -22.35 0.91
C ARG A 56 1.82 -22.46 -0.04
N GLU A 57 2.97 -22.54 0.60
CA GLU A 57 4.21 -23.17 0.20
C GLU A 57 4.97 -22.58 -1.01
N PRO A 58 6.08 -23.23 -1.40
CA PRO A 58 5.90 -24.36 -2.31
C PRO A 58 6.47 -25.69 -1.79
N GLY A 59 5.58 -26.68 -1.67
CA GLY A 59 5.85 -28.11 -1.49
C GLY A 59 5.47 -28.93 -2.74
N PHE A 60 5.24 -28.26 -3.89
CA PHE A 60 5.20 -28.90 -5.21
C PHE A 60 5.88 -27.99 -6.25
N GLU A 61 7.20 -27.87 -6.15
CA GLU A 61 8.02 -27.66 -7.34
C GLU A 61 7.95 -28.93 -8.20
N LYS A 62 7.01 -29.00 -9.14
CA LYS A 62 7.17 -29.83 -10.34
C LYS A 62 6.19 -29.45 -11.46
N LYS A 63 6.80 -28.83 -12.48
CA LYS A 63 6.48 -28.86 -13.92
C LYS A 63 5.26 -28.07 -14.41
N GLY A 64 5.48 -26.77 -14.56
CA GLY A 64 5.16 -26.06 -15.80
C GLY A 64 6.40 -25.28 -16.22
N ASN A 65 7.12 -25.74 -17.24
CA ASN A 65 8.31 -25.05 -17.76
C ASN A 65 7.90 -23.67 -18.26
N PHE A 66 8.72 -22.66 -17.98
CA PHE A 66 8.66 -21.30 -18.53
C PHE A 66 8.63 -21.22 -20.08
N ASP A 67 8.74 -22.35 -20.80
CA ASP A 67 8.68 -22.42 -22.25
C ASP A 67 7.26 -22.53 -22.84
N SER A 68 6.21 -22.88 -22.06
CA SER A 68 4.88 -23.15 -22.65
C SER A 68 3.95 -21.94 -22.76
N GLU A 69 4.26 -20.80 -22.15
CA GLU A 69 3.37 -19.61 -22.19
C GLU A 69 3.68 -18.64 -23.35
N LEU A 70 4.80 -18.78 -24.05
CA LEU A 70 5.14 -17.92 -25.20
C LEU A 70 4.47 -18.31 -26.53
N TYR A 71 3.64 -19.36 -26.57
CA TYR A 71 3.03 -19.85 -27.82
C TYR A 71 1.53 -19.55 -28.00
N ALA A 72 0.88 -18.83 -27.07
CA ALA A 72 -0.57 -18.60 -27.11
C ALA A 72 -0.96 -17.12 -27.36
N ALA A 73 -0.09 -16.34 -27.99
CA ALA A 73 -0.41 -14.98 -28.45
C ALA A 73 -0.01 -14.79 -29.93
N ASN A 74 -0.51 -15.65 -30.81
CA ASN A 74 -0.49 -15.45 -32.26
C ASN A 74 -1.88 -15.70 -32.84
#